data_AF-A0A162SXB2-F1
#
_entry.id   AF-A0A162SXB2-F1
#
_cell.length_a   1.000
_cell.length_b   1.000
_cell.length_c   1.000
_cell.angle_alpha   90.00
_cell.angle_beta   90.00
_cell.angle_gamma   90.00
#
_symmetry.space_group_name_H-M   'P 1'
#
loop_
_entity.id
_entity.type
_entity.pdbx_description
1 polymer ?
#
loop_
_entity_poly.entity_id
_entity_poly.type
_entity_poly.pdbx_seq_one_letter_code
_entity_poly.pdbx_strand_id
1 'polypeptide(L)'
;MVFRHLFNYLANNPQLIEKLSDSYPVRRAAQLTVYAYHKSKALGEGAIQDGFKQGVQRLDSFTGKFKEELEKGMKEINKNSKKP
;
A
#
# COMPACT_ATOMS: atom_id res chain seq x y z
N MET A 1 12.74 13.63 8.50
CA MET A 1 13.49 14.46 7.53
C MET A 1 13.82 13.74 6.22
N VAL A 2 13.86 12.40 6.16
CA VAL A 2 14.21 11.67 4.91
C VAL A 2 13.18 11.88 3.78
N PHE A 3 11.88 11.80 4.08
CA PHE A 3 10.84 12.07 3.08
C PHE A 3 10.90 13.49 2.53
N ARG A 4 11.22 14.49 3.37
CA ARG A 4 11.42 15.88 2.92
C ARG A 4 12.57 15.96 1.91
N HIS A 5 13.69 15.30 2.19
CA HIS A 5 14.83 15.28 1.26
C HIS A 5 14.52 14.51 -0.02
N LEU A 6 13.81 13.39 0.07
CA LEU A 6 13.37 12.62 -1.10
C LEU A 6 12.41 13.44 -1.97
N PHE A 7 11.42 14.09 -1.37
CA PHE A 7 10.50 14.98 -2.09
C PHE A 7 11.22 16.18 -2.69
N ASN A 8 12.15 16.81 -1.97
CA ASN A 8 12.95 17.89 -2.53
C ASN A 8 13.82 17.38 -3.69
N TYR A 9 14.38 16.18 -3.60
CA TYR A 9 15.16 15.60 -4.69
C TYR A 9 14.31 15.30 -5.93
N LEU A 10 13.11 14.74 -5.74
CA LEU A 10 12.15 14.55 -6.83
C LEU A 10 11.69 15.90 -7.41
N ALA A 11 11.27 16.83 -6.57
CA ALA A 11 10.76 18.16 -6.96
C ALA A 11 11.78 19.01 -7.72
N ASN A 12 13.06 18.92 -7.37
CA ASN A 12 14.13 19.63 -8.08
C ASN A 12 14.58 18.94 -9.37
N ASN A 13 14.06 17.75 -9.69
CA ASN A 13 14.40 17.00 -10.90
C ASN A 13 13.12 16.69 -11.73
N PRO A 14 12.67 17.62 -12.58
CA PRO A 14 11.40 17.49 -13.31
C PRO A 14 11.34 16.23 -14.19
N GLN A 15 12.46 15.83 -14.80
CA GLN A 15 12.55 14.64 -15.63
C GLN A 15 12.29 13.33 -14.86
N LEU A 16 12.62 13.27 -13.57
CA LEU A 16 12.34 12.11 -12.73
C LEU A 16 10.87 12.03 -12.37
N ILE A 17 10.23 13.17 -12.08
CA ILE A 17 8.80 13.22 -11.81
C ILE A 17 8.01 12.79 -13.04
N GLU A 18 8.39 13.26 -14.23
CA GLU A 18 7.73 12.93 -15.48
C GLU A 18 7.76 11.41 -15.75
N LYS A 19 8.95 10.81 -15.68
CA LYS A 19 9.10 9.35 -15.83
C LYS A 19 8.38 8.56 -14.74
N LEU A 20 8.34 9.08 -13.52
CA LEU A 20 7.64 8.45 -12.41
C LEU A 20 6.11 8.54 -12.60
N SER A 21 5.59 9.66 -13.08
CA SER A 21 4.18 9.83 -13.45
C SER A 21 3.77 8.92 -14.60
N ASP A 22 4.66 8.73 -15.57
CA ASP A 22 4.45 7.82 -16.70
C ASP A 22 4.52 6.34 -16.30
N SER A 23 5.10 6.05 -15.14
CA SER A 23 5.21 4.68 -14.65
C SER A 23 3.83 4.08 -14.36
N TYR A 24 3.70 2.78 -14.68
CA TYR A 24 2.50 2.00 -14.42
C TYR A 24 1.99 2.07 -12.96
N PRO A 25 2.83 1.96 -11.91
CA PRO A 25 2.33 2.02 -10.54
C PRO A 25 1.73 3.38 -10.18
N VAL A 26 2.29 4.49 -10.67
CA VAL A 26 1.75 5.83 -10.38
C VAL A 26 0.46 6.06 -11.13
N ARG A 27 0.38 5.64 -12.40
CA ARG A 27 -0.87 5.66 -13.16
C ARG A 27 -1.97 4.87 -12.48
N ARG A 28 -1.64 3.68 -11.96
CA ARG A 28 -2.61 2.84 -11.26
C ARG A 28 -3.05 3.47 -9.94
N ALA A 29 -2.13 4.06 -9.19
CA ALA A 29 -2.44 4.78 -7.97
C ALA A 29 -3.39 5.97 -8.25
N ALA A 30 -3.11 6.77 -9.28
CA ALA A 30 -3.97 7.88 -9.67
C ALA A 30 -5.39 7.41 -10.05
N GLN A 31 -5.50 6.34 -10.85
CA GLN A 31 -6.79 5.73 -11.20
C GLN A 31 -7.57 5.27 -9.96
N LEU A 32 -6.88 4.64 -9.00
CA LEU A 32 -7.47 4.22 -7.73
C LEU A 32 -7.92 5.42 -6.88
N THR A 33 -7.12 6.48 -6.83
CA THR A 33 -7.47 7.71 -6.11
C THR A 33 -8.69 8.39 -6.72
N VAL A 34 -8.73 8.53 -8.05
CA VAL A 34 -9.89 9.08 -8.78
C VAL A 34 -11.13 8.24 -8.52
N TYR A 35 -11.01 6.92 -8.62
CA TYR A 35 -12.11 6.00 -8.32
C TYR A 35 -12.59 6.15 -6.87
N ALA A 36 -11.67 6.17 -5.90
CA ALA A 36 -11.99 6.34 -4.49
C ALA A 36 -12.66 7.69 -4.22
N TYR A 37 -12.20 8.77 -4.84
CA TYR A 37 -12.76 10.12 -4.70
C TYR A 37 -14.17 10.25 -5.26
N HIS A 38 -14.41 9.69 -6.46
CA HIS A 38 -15.76 9.69 -7.03
C HIS A 38 -16.69 8.79 -6.23
N LYS A 39 -16.20 7.62 -5.81
CA LYS A 39 -16.97 6.67 -4.99
C LYS A 39 -17.29 7.25 -3.61
N SER A 40 -16.36 7.99 -3.00
CA SER A 40 -16.60 8.68 -1.74
C SER A 40 -17.66 9.77 -1.90
N LYS A 41 -17.58 10.58 -2.96
CA LYS A 41 -18.64 11.56 -3.25
C LYS A 41 -20.00 10.91 -3.46
N ALA A 42 -20.06 9.75 -4.12
CA ALA A 42 -21.31 9.04 -4.40
C ALA A 42 -21.91 8.35 -3.17
N LEU A 43 -21.09 7.86 -2.24
CA LEU A 43 -21.56 7.08 -1.07
C LEU A 43 -21.94 7.93 0.15
N GLY A 44 -21.54 9.21 0.20
CA GLY A 44 -21.78 10.06 1.36
C GLY A 44 -20.98 9.65 2.61
N GLU A 45 -20.83 10.56 3.57
CA GLU A 45 -19.91 10.40 4.71
C GLU A 45 -20.20 9.15 5.58
N GLY A 46 -21.47 8.76 5.71
CA GLY A 46 -21.88 7.61 6.54
C GLY A 46 -21.47 6.25 5.97
N ALA A 47 -21.72 5.99 4.68
CA ALA A 47 -21.39 4.69 4.08
C ALA A 47 -19.89 4.50 3.86
N ILE A 48 -19.12 5.59 3.73
CA ILE A 48 -17.66 5.54 3.72
C ILE A 48 -17.15 5.11 5.09
N GLN A 49 -17.69 5.63 6.19
CA GLN A 49 -17.18 5.34 7.52
C GLN A 49 -17.33 3.85 7.86
N ASP A 50 -18.46 3.24 7.50
CA ASP A 50 -18.70 1.82 7.75
C ASP A 50 -17.90 0.93 6.80
N GLY A 51 -17.85 1.26 5.51
CA GLY A 51 -17.04 0.53 4.52
C GLY A 51 -15.53 0.63 4.79
N PHE A 52 -15.07 1.79 5.25
CA PHE A 52 -13.68 2.04 5.62
C PHE A 52 -13.31 1.32 6.92
N LYS A 53 -14.14 1.39 7.97
CA LYS A 53 -13.93 0.62 9.21
C LYS A 53 -13.84 -0.88 8.92
N GLN A 54 -14.74 -1.40 8.08
CA GLN A 54 -14.70 -2.80 7.68
C GLN A 54 -13.46 -3.13 6.83
N GLY A 55 -13.03 -2.21 5.95
CA GLY A 55 -11.79 -2.34 5.17
C GLY A 55 -10.54 -2.39 6.05
N VAL A 56 -10.45 -1.50 7.04
CA VAL A 56 -9.34 -1.44 8.01
C VAL A 56 -9.30 -2.71 8.87
N GLN A 57 -10.44 -3.14 9.43
CA GLN A 57 -10.50 -4.38 10.21
C GLN A 57 -10.08 -5.61 9.39
N ARG A 58 -10.48 -5.67 8.11
CA ARG A 58 -10.02 -6.73 7.21
C ARG A 58 -8.51 -6.66 7.01
N LEU A 59 -7.95 -5.49 6.68
CA LEU A 59 -6.51 -5.27 6.55
C LEU A 59 -5.73 -5.71 7.79
N ASP A 60 -6.19 -5.36 8.99
CA ASP A 60 -5.55 -5.76 10.24
C ASP A 60 -5.55 -7.29 10.40
N SER A 61 -6.68 -7.94 10.14
CA SER A 61 -6.77 -9.41 10.19
C SER A 61 -5.92 -10.10 9.11
N PHE A 62 -5.78 -9.50 7.93
CA PHE A 62 -4.90 -10.00 6.86
C PHE A 62 -3.43 -9.86 7.24
N THR A 63 -3.01 -8.71 7.77
CA THR A 63 -1.62 -8.49 8.18
C THR A 63 -1.21 -9.41 9.34
N GLY A 64 -2.11 -9.66 10.28
CA GLY A 64 -1.91 -10.63 11.36
C GLY A 64 -1.69 -12.05 10.83
N LYS A 65 -2.60 -12.54 9.96
CA LYS A 65 -2.49 -13.87 9.35
C LYS A 65 -1.25 -14.01 8.46
N PHE A 66 -0.96 -12.99 7.65
CA PHE A 66 0.20 -12.97 6.78
C PHE A 66 1.52 -12.99 7.57
N LYS A 67 1.60 -12.25 8.68
CA LYS A 67 2.76 -12.29 9.57
C LYS A 67 2.93 -13.68 10.19
N GLU A 68 1.83 -14.30 10.61
CA GLU A 68 1.86 -15.63 11.22
C GLU A 68 2.30 -16.71 10.21
N GLU A 69 1.81 -16.66 8.97
CA GLU A 69 2.22 -17.55 7.88
C GLU A 69 3.68 -17.32 7.47
N LEU A 70 4.13 -16.05 7.39
CA LEU A 70 5.53 -15.73 7.13
C LEU A 70 6.47 -16.24 8.22
N GLU A 71 6.10 -16.08 9.50
CA GLU A 71 6.91 -16.58 10.60
C GLU A 71 6.96 -18.12 10.61
N LYS A 72 5.85 -18.79 10.30
CA LYS A 72 5.81 -20.25 10.17
C LYS A 72 6.67 -20.72 8.98
N GLY A 73 6.52 -20.12 7.80
CA GLY A 73 7.33 -20.42 6.63
C GLY A 73 8.83 -20.16 6.85
N MET A 74 9.19 -19.05 7.50
CA MET A 74 10.58 -18.76 7.89
C MET A 74 11.14 -19.81 8.87
N LYS A 75 10.35 -20.23 9.87
CA LYS A 75 10.75 -21.28 10.81
C LYS A 75 10.91 -22.64 10.13
N GLU A 76 10.04 -22.97 9.17
CA GLU A 76 10.13 -24.19 8.37
C GLU A 76 11.36 -24.19 7.46
N ILE A 77 11.65 -23.09 6.78
CA ILE A 77 12.86 -22.92 5.96
C ILE A 77 14.12 -23.06 6.83
N ASN A 78 14.16 -22.42 8.00
CA ASN A 78 15.30 -22.49 8.92
C ASN A 78 15.46 -23.90 9.53
N LYS A 79 14.36 -24.64 9.71
CA LYS A 79 14.38 -26.03 10.18
C LYS A 79 14.81 -27.00 9.07
N ASN A 80 14.45 -26.73 7.82
CA ASN A 80 14.92 -27.50 6.66
C ASN A 80 16.36 -27.18 6.27
N SER A 81 16.87 -25.98 6.54
CA SER A 81 18.29 -25.63 6.35
C SER A 81 19.20 -26.13 7.48
N LYS A 82 18.64 -26.71 8.55
CA LYS A 82 19.38 -27.32 9.67
C LYS A 82 19.32 -28.85 9.68
N LYS A 83 18.68 -29.47 8.69
CA LYS A 83 18.78 -30.92 8.48
C LYS A 83 20.05 -31.17 7.63
N PRO A 84 21.02 -31.94 8.13
CA PRO A 84 22.22 -32.31 7.37
C PRO A 84 21.85 -33.10 6.10
#